data_AF-A0A925KEY1-F1
#
_entry.id   AF-A0A925KEY1-F1
#
_cell.length_a   1.000
_cell.length_b   1.000
_cell.length_c   1.000
_cell.angle_alpha   90.00
_cell.angle_beta   90.00
_cell.angle_gamma   90.00
#
_symmetry.space_group_name_H-M   'P 1'
#
loop_
_entity.id
_entity.type
_entity.pdbx_description
1 polymer ?
#
loop_
_entity_poly.entity_id
_entity_poly.type
_entity_poly.pdbx_seq_one_letter_code
_entity_poly.pdbx_strand_id
1 'polypeptide(L)'
;MPLADIIANLETTDDTLCIVARRPWTPDAEAKLIALTDDYRVPDDVLVDRYEYFLEVGVAREEVIGDLRDLSAGQRVAACIFYAENDAYPEWLNELR
;
A
#
# COMPACT_ATOMS: atom_id res chain seq x y z
N MET A 1 -1.31 -12.07 4.43
CA MET A 1 -2.47 -11.45 5.11
C MET A 1 -3.23 -10.62 4.07
N PRO A 2 -4.53 -10.32 4.25
CA PRO A 2 -5.26 -9.42 3.36
C PRO A 2 -4.59 -8.04 3.26
N LEU A 3 -4.58 -7.46 2.06
CA LEU A 3 -4.04 -6.12 1.81
C LEU A 3 -4.74 -5.05 2.66
N ALA A 4 -6.05 -5.17 2.83
CA ALA A 4 -6.83 -4.27 3.68
C ALA A 4 -6.37 -4.27 5.14
N ASP A 5 -5.91 -5.41 5.67
CA ASP A 5 -5.44 -5.52 7.05
C ASP A 5 -4.12 -4.76 7.24
N ILE A 6 -3.21 -4.80 6.26
CA ILE A 6 -1.98 -4.01 6.30
C ILE A 6 -2.32 -2.52 6.26
N ILE A 7 -3.20 -2.11 5.35
CA ILE A 7 -3.61 -0.71 5.18
C ILE A 7 -4.30 -0.16 6.44
N ALA A 8 -5.12 -0.99 7.12
CA ALA A 8 -5.78 -0.61 8.36
C ALA A 8 -4.79 -0.32 9.52
N ASN A 9 -3.57 -0.88 9.47
CA ASN A 9 -2.58 -0.78 10.53
C ASN A 9 -1.36 0.10 10.17
N LEU A 10 -1.45 0.91 9.10
CA LEU A 10 -0.34 1.76 8.62
C LEU A 10 0.25 2.67 9.69
N GLU A 11 -0.58 3.22 10.58
CA GLU A 11 -0.13 4.13 11.66
C GLU A 11 0.88 3.49 12.62
N THR A 12 0.80 2.17 12.76
CA THR A 12 1.66 1.38 13.67
C THR A 12 2.66 0.51 12.94
N THR A 13 2.59 0.48 11.61
CA THR A 13 3.51 -0.28 10.77
C THR A 13 4.82 0.48 10.61
N ASP A 14 5.94 -0.24 10.66
CA ASP A 14 7.27 0.30 10.37
C ASP A 14 7.30 0.91 8.95
N ASP A 15 7.64 2.19 8.86
CA ASP A 15 7.61 2.96 7.62
C ASP A 15 8.78 2.66 6.67
N THR A 16 9.81 1.96 7.16
CA THR A 16 10.93 1.47 6.36
C THR A 16 10.58 0.23 5.51
N LEU A 17 9.39 -0.35 5.73
CA LEU A 17 8.94 -1.54 5.02
C LEU A 17 8.19 -1.20 3.74
N CYS A 18 8.18 -2.16 2.82
CA CYS A 18 7.40 -2.16 1.60
C CYS A 18 6.24 -3.14 1.70
N ILE A 19 5.08 -2.74 1.20
CA ILE A 19 3.93 -3.61 0.99
C ILE A 19 4.10 -4.26 -0.39
N VAL A 20 3.98 -5.58 -0.43
CA VAL A 20 3.86 -6.34 -1.67
C VAL A 20 2.55 -7.10 -1.68
N ALA A 21 1.92 -7.23 -2.84
CA ALA A 21 0.62 -7.87 -2.98
C ALA A 21 0.52 -8.65 -4.29
N ARG A 22 -0.24 -9.75 -4.28
CA ARG A 22 -0.57 -10.51 -5.49
C ARG A 22 -1.63 -9.77 -6.31
N ARG A 23 -1.47 -9.73 -7.63
CA ARG A 23 -2.50 -9.21 -8.55
C ARG A 23 -3.68 -10.19 -8.69
N PRO A 24 -4.90 -9.69 -9.00
CA PRO A 24 -5.28 -8.27 -9.02
C PRO A 24 -5.30 -7.67 -7.61
N TRP A 25 -4.94 -6.39 -7.48
CA TRP A 25 -4.96 -5.73 -6.18
C TRP A 25 -6.39 -5.43 -5.76
N THR A 26 -6.87 -6.19 -4.79
CA THR A 26 -8.18 -6.05 -4.15
C THR A 26 -7.99 -5.99 -2.64
N PRO A 27 -9.00 -5.56 -1.86
CA PRO A 27 -8.90 -5.54 -0.40
C PRO A 27 -8.49 -6.90 0.20
N ASP A 28 -8.96 -8.00 -0.39
CA ASP A 28 -8.69 -9.38 0.05
C ASP A 28 -7.42 -9.99 -0.58
N ALA A 29 -6.72 -9.24 -1.44
CA ALA A 29 -5.51 -9.73 -2.09
C ALA A 29 -4.47 -10.11 -1.04
N GLU A 30 -3.79 -11.24 -1.28
CA GLU A 30 -2.74 -11.69 -0.38
C GLU A 30 -1.54 -10.73 -0.48
N ALA A 31 -1.16 -10.20 0.68
CA ALA A 31 -0.10 -9.22 0.84
C ALA A 31 0.81 -9.57 2.03
N LYS A 32 2.02 -9.01 2.00
CA LYS A 32 3.00 -9.07 3.10
C LYS A 32 3.85 -7.81 3.13
N LEU A 33 4.45 -7.56 4.29
CA LEU A 33 5.45 -6.53 4.49
C LEU A 33 6.83 -7.14 4.31
N ILE A 34 7.72 -6.43 3.62
CA ILE A 34 9.08 -6.86 3.33
C ILE A 34 10.03 -5.67 3.47
N ALA A 35 11.28 -5.93 3.82
CA ALA A 35 12.34 -4.96 3.60
C ALA A 35 12.79 -5.07 2.14
N LEU A 36 13.04 -3.93 1.49
CA LEU A 36 13.71 -3.92 0.20
C LEU A 36 15.18 -4.35 0.38
N THR A 37 15.80 -4.83 -0.70
CA THR A 37 17.24 -5.04 -0.72
C THR A 37 17.99 -3.71 -0.62
N ASP A 38 19.31 -3.76 -0.37
CA ASP A 38 20.17 -2.56 -0.34
C ASP A 38 20.15 -1.75 -1.65
N ASP A 39 19.76 -2.39 -2.76
CA ASP A 39 19.57 -1.76 -4.07
C ASP A 39 18.14 -1.23 -4.30
N TYR A 40 17.32 -1.15 -3.24
CA TYR A 40 15.92 -0.70 -3.26
C TYR A 40 15.03 -1.56 -4.17
N ARG A 41 15.19 -2.88 -4.12
CA ARG A 41 14.37 -3.83 -4.91
C ARG A 41 13.60 -4.81 -4.02
N VAL A 42 12.50 -5.33 -4.56
CA VAL A 42 11.79 -6.47 -3.95
C VAL A 42 12.72 -7.70 -4.01
N PRO A 43 12.94 -8.43 -2.89
CA PRO A 43 13.74 -9.65 -2.88
C PRO A 43 13.25 -10.72 -3.86
N ASP A 44 14.17 -11.48 -4.46
CA ASP A 44 13.84 -12.46 -5.50
C ASP A 44 12.91 -13.59 -5.02
N ASP A 45 13.05 -14.02 -3.77
CA ASP A 45 12.17 -15.04 -3.15
C ASP A 45 10.71 -14.55 -3.06
N VAL A 46 10.51 -13.25 -2.85
CA VAL A 46 9.19 -12.62 -2.85
C VAL A 46 8.60 -12.57 -4.26
N LEU A 47 9.42 -12.27 -5.28
CA LEU A 47 8.98 -12.25 -6.68
C LEU A 47 8.64 -13.65 -7.20
N VAL A 48 9.40 -14.68 -6.81
CA VAL A 48 9.10 -16.08 -7.14
C VAL A 48 7.74 -16.51 -6.61
N ASP A 49 7.34 -15.99 -5.46
CA ASP A 49 6.01 -16.20 -4.85
C ASP A 49 4.88 -15.40 -5.53
N ARG A 50 5.15 -14.76 -6.67
CA ARG A 50 4.21 -13.94 -7.47
C ARG A 50 3.68 -12.72 -6.76
N TYR A 51 4.40 -12.22 -5.76
CA TYR A 51 4.11 -10.91 -5.20
C TYR A 51 4.67 -9.83 -6.11
N GLU A 52 3.93 -8.73 -6.24
CA GLU A 52 4.38 -7.53 -6.93
C GLU A 52 4.53 -6.38 -5.94
N TYR A 53 5.41 -5.44 -6.26
CA TYR A 53 5.52 -4.17 -5.53
C TYR A 53 4.14 -3.48 -5.52
N PHE A 54 3.65 -3.14 -4.34
CA PHE A 54 2.42 -2.37 -4.17
C PHE A 54 2.77 -0.92 -3.84
N LEU A 55 3.20 -0.65 -2.61
CA LEU A 55 3.62 0.66 -2.12
C LEU A 55 4.56 0.52 -0.93
N GLU A 56 5.47 1.46 -0.74
CA GLU A 56 6.16 1.66 0.54
C GLU A 56 5.17 2.09 1.64
N VAL A 57 5.39 1.64 2.88
CA VAL A 57 4.51 1.97 4.01
C VAL A 57 4.51 3.48 4.26
N GLY A 58 5.68 4.13 4.21
CA GLY A 58 5.81 5.58 4.31
C GLY A 58 4.97 6.31 3.25
N VAL A 59 5.03 5.88 1.98
CA VAL A 59 4.23 6.47 0.89
C VAL A 59 2.74 6.28 1.13
N ALA A 60 2.29 5.07 1.47
CA ALA A 60 0.87 4.81 1.73
C ALA A 60 0.34 5.66 2.91
N ARG A 61 1.14 5.78 3.98
CA ARG A 61 0.77 6.52 5.19
C ARG A 61 0.79 8.03 4.97
N GLU A 62 1.87 8.58 4.43
CA GLU A 62 2.13 10.02 4.41
C GLU A 62 1.66 10.68 3.12
N GLU A 63 1.98 10.07 1.98
CA GLU A 63 1.67 10.64 0.68
C GLU A 63 0.24 10.34 0.26
N VAL A 64 -0.29 9.14 0.51
CA VAL A 64 -1.64 8.73 0.06
C VAL A 64 -2.72 9.04 1.09
N ILE A 65 -2.52 8.71 2.36
CA ILE A 65 -3.51 8.98 3.42
C ILE A 65 -3.25 10.35 4.05
N GLY A 66 -2.01 10.63 4.45
CA GLY A 66 -1.60 11.90 5.05
C GLY A 66 -2.48 12.32 6.23
N ASP A 67 -2.84 13.60 6.29
CA ASP A 67 -3.68 14.18 7.33
C ASP A 67 -5.19 13.93 7.16
N LEU A 68 -5.61 13.09 6.20
CA LEU A 68 -7.02 12.78 5.94
C LEU A 68 -7.59 11.80 6.97
N ARG A 69 -7.74 12.28 8.22
CA ARG A 69 -8.12 11.49 9.39
C ARG A 69 -9.51 10.87 9.29
N ASP A 70 -10.41 11.49 8.52
CA ASP A 70 -11.82 11.10 8.42
C ASP A 70 -12.10 10.07 7.32
N LEU A 71 -11.08 9.55 6.63
CA LEU A 71 -11.27 8.46 5.67
C LEU A 71 -11.68 7.18 6.40
N SER A 72 -12.81 6.62 5.98
CA SER A 72 -13.20 5.26 6.37
C SER A 72 -12.13 4.25 5.92
N ALA A 73 -12.07 3.09 6.59
CA ALA A 73 -11.15 2.02 6.21
C ALA A 73 -11.26 1.64 4.72
N GLY A 74 -12.48 1.59 4.19
CA GLY A 74 -12.72 1.31 2.76
C GLY A 74 -12.15 2.38 1.83
N GLN A 75 -12.28 3.67 2.20
CA GLN A 75 -11.70 4.76 1.41
C GLN A 75 -10.17 4.74 1.45
N ARG A 76 -9.56 4.44 2.61
CA ARG A 76 -8.10 4.28 2.72
C ARG A 76 -7.58 3.19 1.78
N VAL A 77 -8.24 2.02 1.78
CA VAL A 77 -7.89 0.91 0.88
C VAL A 77 -8.07 1.28 -0.58
N ALA A 78 -9.21 1.89 -0.94
CA ALA A 78 -9.48 2.32 -2.30
C ALA A 78 -8.46 3.36 -2.80
N ALA A 79 -8.09 4.32 -1.97
CA ALA A 79 -7.06 5.32 -2.29
C ALA A 79 -5.70 4.68 -2.56
N CYS A 80 -5.25 3.77 -1.70
CA CYS A 80 -3.97 3.09 -1.87
C CYS A 80 -3.94 2.23 -3.14
N ILE A 81 -5.01 1.47 -3.41
CA ILE A 81 -5.10 0.64 -4.64
C ILE A 81 -5.07 1.54 -5.87
N PHE A 82 -5.88 2.61 -5.88
CA PHE A 82 -5.91 3.53 -7.01
C PHE A 82 -4.54 4.17 -7.25
N TYR A 83 -3.88 4.64 -6.18
CA TYR A 83 -2.57 5.24 -6.26
C TYR A 83 -1.51 4.26 -6.78
N ALA A 84 -1.49 3.03 -6.26
CA ALA A 84 -0.56 2.00 -6.74
C ALA A 84 -0.76 1.67 -8.24
N GLU A 85 -2.00 1.68 -8.73
CA GLU A 85 -2.29 1.35 -10.13
C GLU A 85 -2.05 2.51 -11.10
N ASN A 86 -2.22 3.75 -10.65
CA ASN A 86 -2.27 4.91 -11.53
C ASN A 86 -1.14 5.92 -11.29
N ASP A 87 -0.34 5.73 -10.23
CA ASP A 87 0.67 6.70 -9.76
C ASP A 87 0.07 8.11 -9.60
N ALA A 88 -1.17 8.16 -9.10
CA ALA A 88 -1.99 9.36 -9.01
C ALA A 88 -3.06 9.23 -7.93
N TYR A 89 -3.56 10.35 -7.42
CA TYR A 89 -4.68 10.36 -6.49
C TYR A 89 -6.02 10.23 -7.24
N PRO A 90 -7.00 9.48 -6.71
CA PRO A 90 -8.34 9.50 -7.27
C PRO A 90 -8.97 10.89 -7.08
N GLU A 91 -9.83 11.29 -8.01
CA GLU A 91 -10.43 12.63 -8.05
C GLU A 91 -11.09 13.04 -6.72
N TRP A 92 -11.90 12.14 -6.14
CA TRP A 92 -12.57 12.37 -4.85
C TRP A 92 -11.60 12.61 -3.69
N LEU A 93 -10.36 12.10 -3.77
CA LEU A 93 -9.34 12.32 -2.74
C LEU A 93 -8.67 13.69 -2.92
N ASN A 94 -8.46 14.13 -4.16
CA ASN A 94 -7.96 15.48 -4.43
C ASN A 94 -8.94 16.56 -3.95
N GLU A 95 -10.24 16.30 -4.01
CA GLU A 95 -11.26 17.23 -3.49
C GLU A 95 -11.24 17.39 -1.95
N LEU A 96 -10.63 16.43 -1.24
CA LEU A 96 -10.55 16.42 0.22
C LEU A 96 -9.21 16.94 0.78
N ARG A 97 -8.22 17.14 -0.09
CA ARG A 97 -6.87 17.65 0.26
C ARG A 97 -6.82 19.17 0.23
#